data_AF-A0A7W9C7V7-F1
#
_entry.id   AF-A0A7W9C7V7-F1
#
_cell.length_a   1.000
_cell.length_b   1.000
_cell.length_c   1.000
_cell.angle_alpha   90.00
_cell.angle_beta   90.00
_cell.angle_gamma   90.00
#
_symmetry.space_group_name_H-M   'P 1'
#
loop_
_entity.id
_entity.type
_entity.pdbx_description
1 polymer ?
#
loop_
_entity_poly.entity_id
_entity_poly.type
_entity_poly.pdbx_seq_one_letter_code
_entity_poly.pdbx_strand_id
1 'polypeptide(L)'
;MNRLEPNLMLAFSTGVALALLIMTATAFGAPGQAAKYLITAVVCSALFVAFNGGMNRLLKRPTPQPMIHPASAASAVWAGLFPLVLIIAAAAPVFSPGHDYGLLILIASVWFGVTVDSAIRANRI
;
A
#
# COMPACT_ATOMS: atom_id res chain seq x y z
N MET A 1 21.48 6.88 -17.29
CA MET A 1 20.52 7.28 -16.24
C MET A 1 19.71 6.04 -15.90
N ASN A 2 19.86 5.48 -14.70
CA ASN A 2 19.12 4.29 -14.27
C ASN A 2 17.62 4.60 -14.38
N ARG A 3 16.90 3.91 -15.27
CA ARG A 3 15.45 4.06 -15.42
C ARG A 3 14.82 3.55 -14.12
N LEU A 4 14.39 4.45 -13.25
CA LEU A 4 13.61 4.08 -12.07
C LEU A 4 12.36 3.34 -12.55
N GLU A 5 12.19 2.13 -12.04
CA GLU A 5 11.08 1.27 -12.45
C GLU A 5 9.76 1.90 -11.97
N PRO A 6 8.76 2.11 -12.87
CA PRO A 6 7.52 2.80 -12.50
C PRO A 6 6.76 2.17 -11.33
N ASN A 7 6.78 0.82 -11.24
CA ASN A 7 6.13 0.10 -10.15
C ASN A 7 6.85 0.31 -8.80
N LEU A 8 8.17 0.47 -8.81
CA LEU A 8 8.92 0.82 -7.60
C LEU A 8 8.55 2.22 -7.11
N MET A 9 8.38 3.19 -8.01
CA MET A 9 7.92 4.53 -7.66
C MET A 9 6.49 4.52 -7.08
N LEU A 10 5.62 3.68 -7.64
CA LEU A 10 4.28 3.48 -7.13
C LEU A 10 4.28 2.88 -5.71
N ALA A 11 5.06 1.81 -5.49
CA ALA A 11 5.19 1.20 -4.17
C ALA A 11 5.73 2.23 -3.16
N PHE A 12 6.78 2.96 -3.53
CA PHE A 12 7.37 3.99 -2.68
C PHE A 12 6.36 5.10 -2.32
N SER A 13 5.66 5.67 -3.29
CA SER A 13 4.67 6.72 -3.04
C SER A 13 3.50 6.22 -2.18
N THR A 14 3.05 4.99 -2.39
CA THR A 14 2.00 4.37 -1.56
C THR A 14 2.50 4.13 -0.13
N GLY A 15 3.76 3.75 0.04
CA GLY A 15 4.39 3.59 1.35
C GLY A 15 4.51 4.90 2.12
N VAL A 16 4.88 5.99 1.43
CA VAL A 16 4.89 7.34 2.01
C VAL A 16 3.48 7.77 2.42
N ALA A 17 2.47 7.49 1.60
CA ALA A 17 1.08 7.78 1.94
C ALA A 17 0.59 6.97 3.15
N LEU A 18 0.99 5.70 3.27
CA LEU A 18 0.71 4.87 4.44
C LEU A 18 1.39 5.41 5.70
N ALA A 19 2.65 5.83 5.60
CA ALA A 19 3.37 6.46 6.71
C ALA A 19 2.68 7.74 7.17
N LEU A 20 2.21 8.57 6.23
CA LEU A 20 1.43 9.76 6.53
C LEU A 20 0.14 9.42 7.29
N LEU A 21 -0.61 8.42 6.83
CA LEU A 21 -1.83 7.95 7.51
C LEU A 21 -1.54 7.45 8.93
N ILE A 22 -0.46 6.68 9.12
CA ILE A 22 -0.06 6.22 10.47
C ILE A 22 0.27 7.43 11.34
N MET A 23 1.06 8.38 10.84
CA MET A 23 1.41 9.59 11.60
C MET A 23 0.17 10.38 12.01
N THR A 24 -0.76 10.64 11.10
CA THR A 24 -1.98 11.40 11.43
C THR A 24 -2.90 10.61 12.38
N ALA A 25 -3.02 9.29 12.20
CA ALA A 25 -3.76 8.44 13.13
C ALA A 25 -3.11 8.38 14.53
N THR A 26 -1.77 8.43 14.62
CA THR A 26 -1.09 8.48 15.93
C THR A 26 -1.18 9.84 16.60
N ALA A 27 -1.21 10.93 15.82
CA ALA A 27 -1.27 12.29 16.34
C ALA A 27 -2.69 12.68 16.79
N PHE A 28 -3.71 12.27 16.01
CA PHE A 28 -5.09 12.71 16.21
C PHE A 28 -6.07 11.58 16.60
N GLY A 29 -5.70 10.31 16.45
CA GLY A 29 -6.55 9.17 16.80
C GLY A 29 -6.57 8.86 18.30
N ALA A 30 -7.12 7.69 18.65
CA ALA A 30 -7.21 7.23 20.03
C ALA A 30 -5.81 7.10 20.69
N PRO A 31 -5.63 7.58 21.94
CA PRO A 31 -4.35 7.56 22.62
C PRO A 31 -3.86 6.13 22.88
N GLY A 32 -2.55 5.92 22.78
CA GLY A 32 -1.91 4.62 23.07
C GLY A 32 -1.97 3.58 21.94
N GLN A 33 -2.55 3.90 20.78
CA GLN A 33 -2.72 2.95 19.67
C GLN A 33 -1.54 2.91 18.67
N ALA A 34 -0.49 3.70 18.87
CA ALA A 34 0.61 3.83 17.91
C ALA A 34 1.33 2.52 17.59
N ALA A 35 1.62 1.72 18.63
CA ALA A 35 2.23 0.40 18.45
C ALA A 35 1.32 -0.54 17.66
N LYS A 36 0.02 -0.56 17.97
CA LYS A 36 -0.99 -1.34 17.24
C LYS A 36 -1.00 -0.96 15.76
N TYR A 37 -0.97 0.33 15.44
CA TYR A 37 -0.99 0.83 14.06
C TYR A 37 0.26 0.43 13.28
N LEU A 38 1.45 0.60 13.84
CA LEU A 38 2.70 0.18 13.22
C LEU A 38 2.77 -1.33 13.02
N ILE A 39 2.47 -2.12 14.06
CA ILE A 39 2.49 -3.57 13.98
C ILE A 39 1.49 -4.07 12.94
N THR A 40 0.26 -3.55 12.96
CA THR A 40 -0.77 -3.92 11.98
C THR A 40 -0.30 -3.61 10.57
N ALA A 41 0.30 -2.44 10.35
CA ALA A 41 0.75 -2.04 9.03
C ALA A 41 1.86 -2.93 8.48
N VAL A 42 2.89 -3.20 9.28
CA VAL A 42 4.02 -4.05 8.89
C VAL A 42 3.57 -5.50 8.70
N VAL A 43 2.86 -6.07 9.68
CA VAL A 43 2.45 -7.47 9.63
C VAL A 43 1.46 -7.72 8.49
N CYS A 44 0.47 -6.84 8.31
CA CYS A 44 -0.55 -7.04 7.28
C CYS A 44 0.03 -6.88 5.87
N SER A 45 0.89 -5.88 5.63
CA SER A 45 1.56 -5.72 4.34
C SER A 45 2.52 -6.89 4.03
N ALA A 46 3.33 -7.32 5.01
CA ALA A 46 4.26 -8.44 4.84
C ALA A 46 3.52 -9.77 4.57
N LEU A 47 2.48 -10.08 5.37
CA LEU A 47 1.65 -11.25 5.16
C LEU A 47 0.96 -11.20 3.80
N PHE A 48 0.42 -10.06 3.40
CA PHE A 48 -0.20 -9.92 2.09
C PHE A 48 0.77 -10.22 0.96
N VAL A 49 1.97 -9.62 0.96
CA VAL A 49 2.97 -9.87 -0.09
C VAL A 49 3.40 -11.34 -0.11
N ALA A 50 3.65 -11.94 1.05
CA ALA A 50 4.06 -13.35 1.16
C ALA A 50 2.96 -14.31 0.67
N PHE A 51 1.72 -14.13 1.15
CA PHE A 51 0.60 -14.99 0.81
C PHE A 51 0.08 -14.75 -0.60
N ASN A 52 0.03 -13.52 -1.10
CA ASN A 52 -0.50 -13.23 -2.43
C ASN A 52 0.37 -13.87 -3.53
N GLY A 53 1.69 -13.85 -3.36
CA GLY A 53 2.62 -14.58 -4.22
C GLY A 53 2.44 -16.10 -4.14
N GLY A 54 2.35 -16.65 -2.93
CA GLY A 54 2.16 -18.08 -2.69
C GLY A 54 0.83 -18.62 -3.21
N MET A 55 -0.26 -17.89 -2.96
CA MET A 55 -1.62 -18.25 -3.37
C MET A 55 -1.77 -18.27 -4.89
N ASN A 56 -1.18 -17.30 -5.60
CA ASN A 56 -1.20 -17.30 -7.06
C ASN A 56 -0.45 -18.50 -7.65
N ARG A 57 0.64 -18.94 -7.01
CA ARG A 57 1.37 -20.15 -7.39
C ARG A 57 0.56 -21.42 -7.09
N LEU A 58 -0.11 -21.47 -5.94
CA LEU A 58 -0.95 -22.60 -5.53
C LEU A 58 -2.18 -22.75 -6.42
N LEU A 59 -2.83 -21.64 -6.77
CA LEU A 59 -4.04 -21.60 -7.59
C LEU A 59 -3.77 -21.70 -9.11
N LYS A 60 -2.51 -21.91 -9.52
CA LYS A 60 -2.08 -21.92 -10.93
C LYS A 60 -2.62 -20.73 -11.74
N ARG A 61 -2.79 -19.57 -11.09
CA ARG A 61 -3.27 -18.37 -11.78
C ARG A 61 -2.21 -17.89 -12.76
N PRO A 62 -2.60 -17.37 -13.94
CA PRO A 62 -1.65 -16.72 -14.84
C PRO A 62 -0.86 -15.69 -14.04
N THR A 63 0.47 -15.63 -14.24
CA THR A 63 1.33 -14.67 -13.55
C THR A 63 0.73 -13.27 -13.73
N PRO A 64 0.28 -12.62 -12.63
CA PRO A 64 -0.27 -11.28 -12.72
C PRO A 64 0.78 -10.38 -13.34
N GLN A 65 0.42 -9.69 -14.41
CA GLN A 65 1.30 -8.68 -14.96
C GLN A 65 1.37 -7.51 -13.94
N PRO A 66 2.51 -6.80 -13.81
CA PRO A 66 2.65 -5.57 -13.02
C PRO A 66 1.49 -4.56 -13.12
N MET A 67 1.37 -3.61 -12.20
CA MET A 67 0.29 -2.62 -12.28
C MET A 67 0.53 -1.60 -13.41
N ILE A 68 1.76 -1.14 -13.57
CA ILE A 68 2.13 -0.21 -14.63
C ILE A 68 2.82 -1.00 -15.74
N HIS A 69 2.24 -0.93 -16.93
CA HIS A 69 2.77 -1.57 -18.14
C HIS A 69 3.08 -0.58 -19.25
N PRO A 70 4.15 -0.84 -20.04
CA PRO A 70 4.45 -0.03 -21.21
C PRO A 70 3.36 -0.11 -22.29
N ALA A 71 2.53 -1.15 -22.27
CA ALA A 71 1.45 -1.34 -23.24
C ALA A 71 0.24 -0.41 -23.03
N SER A 72 0.08 0.21 -21.85
CA SER A 72 -1.01 1.18 -21.64
C SER A 72 -0.64 2.27 -20.63
N ALA A 73 -0.54 3.51 -21.10
CA ALA A 73 -0.34 4.68 -20.24
C ALA A 73 -1.49 4.87 -19.22
N ALA A 74 -2.70 4.39 -19.56
CA ALA A 74 -3.86 4.40 -18.66
C ALA A 74 -3.62 3.60 -17.37
N SER A 75 -2.81 2.54 -17.42
CA SER A 75 -2.47 1.73 -16.23
C SER A 75 -1.76 2.55 -15.14
N ALA A 76 -0.95 3.53 -15.54
CA ALA A 76 -0.28 4.45 -14.62
C ALA A 76 -1.28 5.39 -13.91
N VAL A 77 -2.33 5.82 -14.61
CA VAL A 77 -3.39 6.67 -14.04
C VAL A 77 -4.16 5.89 -12.97
N TRP A 78 -4.55 4.66 -13.28
CA TRP A 78 -5.24 3.79 -12.33
C TRP A 78 -4.37 3.43 -11.13
N ALA A 79 -3.08 3.18 -11.36
CA ALA A 79 -2.11 2.95 -10.30
C ALA A 79 -1.97 4.18 -9.38
N GLY A 80 -2.04 5.40 -9.91
CA GLY A 80 -1.97 6.63 -9.13
C GLY A 80 -3.09 6.79 -8.10
N LEU A 81 -4.22 6.08 -8.24
CA LEU A 81 -5.30 6.10 -7.26
C LEU A 81 -4.89 5.51 -5.91
N PHE A 82 -3.96 4.55 -5.87
CA PHE A 82 -3.50 3.93 -4.62
C PHE A 82 -2.92 4.96 -3.64
N PRO A 83 -1.83 5.68 -3.98
CA PRO A 83 -1.30 6.70 -3.09
C PRO A 83 -2.30 7.84 -2.85
N LEU A 84 -3.08 8.24 -3.86
CA LEU A 84 -4.07 9.31 -3.72
C LEU A 84 -5.12 8.99 -2.65
N VAL A 85 -5.70 7.79 -2.67
CA VAL A 85 -6.72 7.36 -1.70
C VAL A 85 -6.12 7.30 -0.30
N LEU A 86 -4.89 6.82 -0.14
CA LEU A 86 -4.22 6.79 1.16
C LEU A 86 -3.93 8.21 1.70
N ILE A 87 -3.56 9.15 0.84
CA ILE A 87 -3.37 10.56 1.23
C ILE A 87 -4.70 11.17 1.69
N ILE A 88 -5.79 10.93 0.97
CA ILE A 88 -7.13 11.39 1.38
C ILE A 88 -7.54 10.75 2.70
N ALA A 89 -7.30 9.45 2.87
CA ALA A 89 -7.56 8.74 4.12
C ALA A 89 -6.74 9.30 5.29
N ALA A 90 -5.51 9.76 5.04
CA ALA A 90 -4.67 10.38 6.07
C ALA A 90 -5.24 11.70 6.61
N ALA A 91 -6.18 12.34 5.90
CA ALA A 91 -6.90 13.49 6.42
C ALA A 91 -8.01 13.12 7.41
N ALA A 92 -8.53 11.89 7.38
CA ALA A 92 -9.64 11.48 8.24
C ALA A 92 -9.35 11.60 9.76
N PRO A 93 -8.15 11.22 10.27
CA PRO A 93 -7.77 11.47 11.66
C PRO A 93 -7.80 12.94 12.07
N VAL A 94 -7.50 13.85 11.14
CA VAL A 94 -7.46 15.30 11.42
C VAL A 94 -8.88 15.86 11.63
N PHE A 95 -9.85 15.40 10.84
CA PHE A 95 -11.24 15.87 10.92
C PHE A 95 -12.09 15.15 11.97
N SER A 96 -11.73 13.92 12.38
CA SER A 96 -12.50 13.12 13.34
C SER A 96 -11.64 12.56 14.48
N PRO A 97 -10.99 13.42 15.27
CA PRO A 97 -10.02 12.99 16.28
C PRO A 97 -10.64 12.08 17.36
N GLY A 98 -9.80 11.24 17.98
CA GLY A 98 -10.16 10.36 19.09
C GLY A 98 -10.72 8.98 18.71
N HIS A 99 -10.94 8.70 17.42
CA HIS A 99 -11.39 7.40 16.94
C HIS A 99 -10.24 6.39 16.74
N ASP A 100 -10.59 5.10 16.72
CA ASP A 100 -9.67 4.04 16.35
C ASP A 100 -9.61 3.84 14.83
N TYR A 101 -8.47 4.16 14.23
CA TYR A 101 -8.21 4.03 12.79
C TYR A 101 -7.57 2.69 12.40
N GLY A 102 -7.53 1.70 13.31
CA GLY A 102 -6.87 0.42 13.05
C GLY A 102 -7.39 -0.30 11.80
N LEU A 103 -8.71 -0.28 11.55
CA LEU A 103 -9.30 -0.86 10.34
C LEU A 103 -8.87 -0.12 9.07
N LEU A 104 -8.83 1.21 9.12
CA LEU A 104 -8.39 2.05 8.01
C LEU A 104 -6.93 1.76 7.65
N ILE A 105 -6.07 1.64 8.67
CA ILE A 105 -4.66 1.28 8.51
C ILE A 105 -4.51 -0.13 7.96
N LEU A 106 -5.31 -1.08 8.42
CA LEU A 106 -5.31 -2.45 7.90
C LEU A 106 -5.62 -2.47 6.40
N ILE A 107 -6.70 -1.78 5.97
CA ILE A 107 -7.06 -1.68 4.55
C ILE A 107 -5.95 -1.01 3.74
N ALA A 108 -5.41 0.11 4.23
CA ALA A 108 -4.32 0.84 3.58
C ALA A 108 -3.05 -0.02 3.45
N SER A 109 -2.79 -0.91 4.42
CA SER A 109 -1.64 -1.80 4.43
C SER A 109 -1.77 -2.92 3.39
N VAL A 110 -2.99 -3.42 3.17
CA VAL A 110 -3.27 -4.34 2.06
C VAL A 110 -3.03 -3.65 0.73
N TRP A 111 -3.51 -2.41 0.57
CA TRP A 111 -3.32 -1.62 -0.65
C TRP A 111 -1.84 -1.36 -0.94
N PHE A 112 -1.06 -1.02 0.08
CA PHE A 112 0.39 -0.93 -0.03
C PHE A 112 1.03 -2.29 -0.39
N GLY A 113 0.57 -3.38 0.21
CA GLY A 113 1.02 -4.73 -0.15
C GLY A 113 0.81 -5.06 -1.64
N VAL A 114 -0.28 -4.61 -2.24
CA VAL A 114 -0.54 -4.77 -3.68
C VAL A 114 0.50 -4.02 -4.52
N THR A 115 0.84 -2.78 -4.16
CA THR A 115 1.81 -1.98 -4.92
C THR A 115 3.24 -2.50 -4.76
N VAL A 116 3.58 -3.03 -3.58
CA VAL A 116 4.84 -3.75 -3.33
C VAL A 116 4.93 -5.04 -4.14
N ASP A 117 3.88 -5.88 -4.15
CA ASP A 117 3.85 -7.10 -4.96
C ASP A 117 4.00 -6.78 -6.46
N SER A 118 3.38 -5.70 -6.93
CA SER A 118 3.56 -5.18 -8.29
C SER A 118 5.03 -4.82 -8.59
N ALA A 119 5.70 -4.11 -7.67
CA ALA A 119 7.11 -3.74 -7.82
C ALA A 119 8.04 -4.97 -7.82
N ILE A 120 7.81 -5.92 -6.92
CA ILE A 120 8.59 -7.16 -6.85
C ILE A 120 8.47 -7.97 -8.15
N ARG A 121 7.27 -8.02 -8.74
CA ARG A 121 7.04 -8.72 -10.01
C ARG A 121 7.73 -8.03 -11.18
N ALA A 122 7.66 -6.70 -11.23
CA ALA A 122 8.27 -5.93 -12.29
C ALA A 122 9.80 -6.14 -12.32
N ASN A 123 10.44 -6.14 -11.14
CA ASN A 123 11.88 -6.38 -10.99
C ASN A 123 12.33 -7.84 -11.24
N ARG A 124 11.39 -8.78 -11.49
CA ARG A 124 11.71 -10.18 -11.88
C ARG A 124 11.65 -10.40 -13.39
N ILE A 125 11.16 -9.44 -14.15
CA ILE A 125 11.04 -9.46 -15.62
C ILE A 125 12.31 -8.86 -16.21
#